data_AF-A0A819VY24-F1
#
_entry.id   AF-A0A819VY24-F1
#
_cell.length_a   1.000
_cell.length_b   1.000
_cell.length_c   1.000
_cell.angle_alpha   90.00
_cell.angle_beta   90.00
_cell.angle_gamma   90.00
#
_symmetry.space_group_name_H-M   'P 1'
#
loop_
_entity.id
_entity.type
_entity.pdbx_description
1 polymer ?
#
loop_
_entity_poly.entity_id
_entity_poly.type
_entity_poly.pdbx_seq_one_letter_code
_entity_poly.pdbx_strand_id
1 'polypeptide(L)'
;MYHPSNNELVRTKTLTRSTIVQIDAVPFRQWYESYYALPLGRKKGVKLTEAEEGVLNRKRSGRSEKKIAVKQRRAKVEQGLEEQFQAGRVLACISSKPGQCGRCDGYVLEGKELDFYMKKIKQKKK
;
A
#
# COMPACT_ATOMS: atom_id res chain seq x y z
N MET A 1 1.13 -4.57 13.73
CA MET A 1 2.60 -4.63 13.71
C MET A 1 3.01 -6.02 14.20
N TYR A 2 4.02 -6.64 13.59
CA TYR A 2 4.44 -8.01 13.92
C TYR A 2 5.95 -8.14 13.77
N HIS A 3 6.60 -8.90 14.65
CA HIS A 3 7.99 -9.29 14.51
C HIS A 3 8.08 -10.83 14.57
N PRO A 4 8.81 -11.48 13.65
CA PRO A 4 8.90 -12.94 13.61
C PRO A 4 9.65 -13.53 14.81
N SER A 5 10.76 -12.91 15.24
CA SER A 5 11.63 -13.45 16.27
C SER A 5 11.27 -13.11 17.72
N ASN A 6 10.87 -11.86 18.03
CA ASN A 6 10.63 -11.42 19.41
C ASN A 6 9.42 -10.48 19.51
N ASN A 7 8.47 -10.82 20.36
CA ASN A 7 7.26 -10.02 20.60
C ASN A 7 7.53 -8.72 21.36
N GLU A 8 8.54 -8.69 22.22
CA GLU A 8 8.87 -7.49 22.99
C GLU A 8 9.25 -6.32 22.07
N LEU A 9 9.89 -6.60 20.93
CA LEU A 9 10.24 -5.58 19.93
C LEU A 9 9.01 -4.90 19.32
N VAL A 10 7.88 -5.62 19.25
CA VAL A 10 6.61 -5.04 18.81
C VAL A 10 6.03 -4.13 19.91
N ARG A 11 6.12 -4.56 21.17
CA ARG A 11 5.64 -3.79 22.33
C ARG A 11 6.40 -2.48 22.52
N THR A 12 7.72 -2.52 22.36
CA THR A 12 8.61 -1.35 22.47
C THR A 12 8.71 -0.52 21.19
N LYS A 13 8.01 -0.93 20.11
CA LYS A 13 8.06 -0.28 18.78
C LYS A 13 9.48 -0.19 18.21
N THR A 14 10.32 -1.18 18.50
CA THR A 14 11.70 -1.22 18.01
C THR A 14 11.74 -1.73 16.56
N LEU A 15 12.34 -0.96 15.66
CA LEU A 15 12.43 -1.29 14.24
C LEU A 15 13.70 -2.06 13.92
N THR A 16 13.52 -3.29 13.46
CA THR A 16 14.59 -4.19 13.02
C THR A 16 14.24 -4.82 11.68
N ARG A 17 15.23 -5.46 11.05
CA ARG A 17 15.02 -6.20 9.80
C ARG A 17 13.93 -7.27 9.97
N SER A 18 13.06 -7.40 8.97
CA SER A 18 11.92 -8.32 8.90
C SER A 18 10.75 -7.97 9.81
N THR A 19 10.76 -6.79 10.43
CA THR A 19 9.58 -6.31 11.16
C THR A 19 8.49 -5.94 10.16
N ILE A 20 7.26 -6.39 10.44
CA ILE A 20 6.07 -6.05 9.67
C ILE A 20 5.42 -4.81 10.27
N VAL A 21 5.42 -3.74 9.50
CA VAL A 21 4.98 -2.40 9.88
C VAL A 21 3.77 -1.97 9.05
N GLN A 22 3.03 -0.97 9.54
CA GLN A 22 1.99 -0.30 8.77
C GLN A 22 2.53 1.05 8.29
N ILE A 23 2.46 1.30 6.99
CA ILE A 23 2.89 2.55 6.37
C ILE A 23 1.70 3.28 5.75
N ASP A 24 1.88 4.57 5.47
CA ASP A 24 0.88 5.38 4.81
C ASP A 24 0.64 4.90 3.36
N ALA A 25 -0.63 4.76 2.98
CA ALA A 25 -1.03 4.33 1.65
C ALA A 25 -1.19 5.50 0.65
N VAL A 26 -1.26 6.75 1.14
CA VAL A 26 -1.56 7.93 0.31
C VAL A 26 -0.56 8.14 -0.83
N PRO A 27 0.78 8.05 -0.64
CA PRO A 27 1.73 8.27 -1.74
C PRO A 27 1.56 7.26 -2.88
N PHE A 28 1.31 5.99 -2.53
CA PHE A 28 1.10 4.92 -3.51
C PHE A 28 -0.22 5.11 -4.28
N ARG A 29 -1.28 5.53 -3.58
CA ARG A 29 -2.57 5.84 -4.19
C ARG A 29 -2.47 7.01 -5.17
N GLN A 30 -1.79 8.10 -4.79
CA GLN A 30 -1.56 9.25 -5.66
C GLN A 30 -0.80 8.85 -6.94
N TRP A 31 0.24 8.01 -6.80
CA TRP A 31 0.97 7.48 -7.95
C TRP A 31 0.07 6.61 -8.85
N TYR A 32 -0.71 5.71 -8.26
CA TYR A 32 -1.61 4.81 -9.00
C TYR A 32 -2.67 5.60 -9.79
N GLU A 33 -3.32 6.57 -9.15
CA GLU A 33 -4.34 7.43 -9.77
C GLU A 33 -3.73 8.27 -10.90
N SER A 34 -2.51 8.78 -10.71
CA SER A 34 -1.81 9.54 -11.74
C SER A 34 -1.37 8.66 -12.93
N TYR A 35 -0.99 7.41 -12.66
CA TYR A 35 -0.42 6.50 -13.66
C TYR A 35 -1.49 5.77 -14.49
N TYR A 36 -2.53 5.26 -13.83
CA TYR A 36 -3.61 4.49 -14.45
C TYR A 36 -4.88 5.30 -14.71
N ALA A 37 -5.03 6.47 -14.10
CA ALA A 37 -6.26 7.26 -14.13
C ALA A 37 -7.49 6.47 -13.68
N LEU A 38 -7.31 5.61 -12.69
CA LEU A 38 -8.35 4.82 -12.04
C LEU A 38 -8.30 5.10 -10.54
N PRO A 39 -9.47 5.19 -9.87
CA PRO A 39 -9.51 5.34 -8.41
C PRO A 39 -9.02 4.06 -7.73
N LEU A 40 -8.32 4.19 -6.60
CA LEU A 40 -7.86 3.07 -5.78
C LEU A 40 -8.27 3.24 -4.31
N GLY A 41 -8.89 2.22 -3.72
CA GLY A 41 -9.20 2.19 -2.28
C GLY A 41 -10.19 3.26 -1.81
N ARG A 42 -11.09 3.74 -2.69
CA ARG A 42 -12.10 4.74 -2.30
C ARG A 42 -13.40 4.04 -1.91
N LYS A 43 -13.93 4.37 -0.72
CA LYS A 43 -15.28 3.93 -0.32
C LYS A 43 -16.30 4.48 -1.32
N LYS A 44 -17.13 3.60 -1.86
CA LYS A 44 -18.27 3.98 -2.71
C LYS A 44 -19.16 4.96 -1.93
N GLY A 45 -19.33 6.18 -2.45
CA GLY A 45 -20.20 7.22 -1.87
C GLY A 45 -19.49 8.37 -1.14
N VAL A 46 -18.17 8.33 -0.95
CA VAL A 46 -17.42 9.50 -0.43
C VAL A 46 -17.05 10.41 -1.60
N LYS A 47 -17.47 11.68 -1.54
CA LYS A 47 -17.12 12.69 -2.55
C LYS A 47 -15.61 12.90 -2.59
N LEU A 48 -15.05 12.88 -3.80
CA LEU A 48 -13.65 13.21 -4.03
C LEU A 48 -13.40 14.68 -3.70
N THR A 49 -12.19 14.99 -3.28
CA THR A 49 -11.74 16.39 -3.25
C THR A 49 -11.51 16.87 -4.69
N GLU A 50 -11.71 18.17 -4.94
CA GLU A 50 -11.57 18.77 -6.29
C GLU A 50 -10.18 18.49 -6.90
N ALA A 51 -9.13 18.46 -6.07
CA ALA A 51 -7.78 18.14 -6.49
C ALA A 51 -7.65 16.71 -7.04
N GLU A 52 -8.36 15.74 -6.45
CA GLU A 52 -8.32 14.34 -6.86
C GLU A 52 -9.17 14.07 -8.10
N GLU A 53 -10.32 14.72 -8.20
CA GLU A 53 -11.13 14.73 -9.43
C GLU A 53 -10.38 15.35 -10.61
N GLY A 54 -9.63 16.43 -10.36
CA GLY A 54 -8.77 17.08 -11.36
C GLY A 54 -7.69 16.16 -11.93
N VAL A 55 -7.13 15.26 -11.11
CA VAL A 55 -6.10 14.30 -11.56
C VAL A 55 -6.72 13.19 -12.44
N LEU A 56 -7.86 12.65 -12.00
CA LEU A 56 -8.56 11.57 -12.70
C LEU A 56 -9.15 12.03 -14.03
N ASN A 57 -9.83 13.18 -14.04
CA ASN A 57 -10.60 13.69 -15.18
C ASN A 57 -9.87 14.77 -16.00
N ARG A 58 -8.54 14.90 -15.86
CA ARG A 58 -7.79 15.87 -16.67
C ARG A 58 -8.00 15.61 -18.16
N LYS A 59 -8.24 16.67 -18.94
CA LYS A 59 -8.28 16.60 -20.40
C LYS A 59 -6.91 16.13 -20.92
N ARG A 60 -6.90 15.16 -21.82
CA ARG A 60 -5.68 14.57 -22.38
C ARG A 60 -5.78 14.56 -23.90
N SER A 61 -4.64 14.59 -24.57
CA SER A 61 -4.60 14.37 -26.01
C SER A 61 -4.96 12.93 -26.36
N GLY A 62 -5.58 12.69 -27.52
CA GLY A 62 -5.99 11.33 -27.92
C GLY A 62 -4.85 10.30 -27.95
N ARG A 63 -3.59 10.73 -28.19
CA ARG A 63 -2.42 9.85 -28.07
C ARG A 63 -2.16 9.41 -26.63
N SER A 64 -2.35 10.31 -25.67
CA SER A 64 -2.17 10.04 -24.24
C SER A 64 -3.27 9.14 -23.70
N GLU A 65 -4.52 9.33 -24.16
CA GLU A 65 -5.65 8.46 -23.81
C GLU A 65 -5.40 7.02 -24.26
N LYS A 66 -4.95 6.81 -25.51
CA LYS A 66 -4.57 5.48 -26.01
C LYS A 66 -3.48 4.82 -25.15
N LYS A 67 -2.46 5.58 -24.73
CA LYS A 67 -1.41 5.06 -23.83
C LYS A 67 -1.97 4.65 -22.47
N ILE A 68 -2.91 5.41 -21.93
CA ILE A 68 -3.54 5.09 -20.63
C ILE A 68 -4.46 3.89 -20.76
N ALA A 69 -5.26 3.78 -21.82
CA ALA A 69 -6.09 2.61 -22.08
C ALA A 69 -5.26 1.31 -22.14
N VAL A 70 -4.04 1.36 -22.71
CA VAL A 70 -3.11 0.23 -22.68
C VAL A 70 -2.63 -0.08 -21.26
N LYS A 71 -2.31 0.93 -20.45
CA LYS A 71 -1.91 0.75 -19.04
C LYS A 71 -3.04 0.17 -18.19
N GLN A 72 -4.27 0.65 -18.39
CA GLN A 72 -5.45 0.23 -17.62
C GLN A 72 -5.71 -1.28 -17.72
N ARG A 73 -5.32 -1.93 -18.82
CA ARG A 73 -5.39 -3.39 -18.96
C ARG A 73 -4.61 -4.16 -17.88
N ARG A 74 -3.57 -3.54 -17.31
CA ARG A 74 -2.71 -4.10 -16.24
C ARG A 74 -2.97 -3.48 -14.87
N ALA A 75 -4.06 -2.73 -14.71
CA ALA A 75 -4.33 -1.99 -13.49
C ALA A 75 -4.94 -2.82 -12.36
N LYS A 76 -5.26 -4.10 -12.59
CA LYS A 76 -5.93 -4.94 -11.59
C LYS A 76 -5.06 -5.09 -10.34
N VAL A 77 -5.62 -4.71 -9.19
CA VAL A 77 -5.02 -4.88 -7.86
C VAL A 77 -5.71 -6.04 -7.15
N GLU A 78 -4.98 -6.77 -6.31
CA GLU A 78 -5.54 -7.84 -5.50
C GLU A 78 -6.47 -7.30 -4.41
N GLN A 79 -7.57 -8.01 -4.13
CA GLN A 79 -8.60 -7.58 -3.19
C GLN A 79 -8.04 -7.30 -1.78
N GLY A 80 -7.15 -8.16 -1.27
CA GLY A 80 -6.55 -7.98 0.07
C GLY A 80 -5.73 -6.70 0.20
N LEU A 81 -5.12 -6.25 -0.91
CA LEU A 81 -4.38 -4.98 -0.94
C LEU A 81 -5.34 -3.79 -1.11
N GLU A 82 -6.39 -3.93 -1.91
CA GLU A 82 -7.43 -2.91 -2.09
C GLU A 82 -8.13 -2.55 -0.76
N GLU A 83 -8.40 -3.56 0.08
CA GLU A 83 -8.95 -3.36 1.43
C GLU A 83 -8.02 -2.51 2.33
N GLN A 84 -6.69 -2.70 2.21
CA GLN A 84 -5.72 -1.91 2.96
C GLN A 84 -5.61 -0.48 2.45
N PHE A 85 -5.68 -0.29 1.13
CA PHE A 85 -5.77 1.04 0.54
C PHE A 85 -7.02 1.79 1.02
N GLN A 86 -8.14 1.10 1.17
CA GLN A 86 -9.36 1.67 1.75
C GLN A 86 -9.21 2.04 3.23
N ALA A 87 -8.40 1.30 3.99
CA ALA A 87 -8.06 1.63 5.37
C ALA A 87 -7.04 2.78 5.48
N GLY A 88 -6.43 3.20 4.37
CA GLY A 88 -5.42 4.27 4.32
C GLY A 88 -4.04 3.86 4.83
N ARG A 89 -3.83 2.58 5.19
CA ARG A 89 -2.53 2.05 5.63
C ARG A 89 -2.29 0.67 5.06
N VAL A 90 -1.10 0.45 4.52
CA VAL A 90 -0.67 -0.84 3.95
C VAL A 90 0.38 -1.51 4.83
N LEU A 91 0.42 -2.84 4.81
CA LEU A 91 1.45 -3.61 5.50
C LEU A 91 2.72 -3.70 4.66
N ALA A 92 3.87 -3.49 5.30
CA ALA A 92 5.18 -3.58 4.66
C ALA A 92 6.17 -4.33 5.54
N CYS A 93 7.15 -4.97 4.91
CA CYS A 93 8.28 -5.63 5.55
C CYS A 93 9.54 -4.78 5.43
N ILE A 94 10.23 -4.56 6.55
CA ILE A 94 11.52 -3.89 6.55
C ILE A 94 12.59 -4.87 6.06
N SER A 95 13.26 -4.56 4.95
CA SER A 95 14.31 -5.42 4.37
C SER A 95 15.73 -4.98 4.80
N SER A 96 15.88 -3.69 5.10
CA SER A 96 17.10 -3.05 5.57
C SER A 96 17.44 -3.39 7.05
N LYS A 97 18.62 -2.98 7.51
CA LYS A 97 19.08 -3.10 8.90
C LYS A 97 19.25 -1.70 9.51
N PRO A 98 18.19 -1.10 10.08
CA PRO A 98 18.21 0.30 10.53
C PRO A 98 19.35 0.64 11.49
N GLY A 99 19.67 -0.25 12.43
CA GLY A 99 20.77 -0.04 13.39
C GLY A 99 22.19 -0.07 12.79
N GLN A 100 22.33 -0.38 11.50
CA GLN A 100 23.62 -0.41 10.79
C GLN A 100 23.69 0.66 9.70
N CYS A 101 22.63 0.78 8.88
CA CYS A 101 22.61 1.71 7.76
C CYS A 101 21.91 3.05 8.05
N GLY A 102 21.23 3.19 9.20
CA GLY A 102 20.44 4.38 9.54
C GLY A 102 19.19 4.58 8.67
N ARG A 103 18.84 3.60 7.82
CA ARG A 103 17.69 3.63 6.90
C ARG A 103 16.71 2.51 7.21
N CYS A 104 15.43 2.77 6.94
CA CYS A 104 14.34 1.82 7.19
C CYS A 104 13.60 1.49 5.89
N ASP A 105 14.37 1.01 4.92
CA ASP A 105 13.86 0.61 3.61
C ASP A 105 13.19 -0.77 3.69
N GLY A 106 12.20 -0.99 2.82
CA GLY A 106 11.35 -2.17 2.82
C GLY A 106 10.48 -2.25 1.57
N TYR A 107 9.57 -3.23 1.57
CA TYR A 107 8.62 -3.46 0.49
C TYR A 107 7.22 -3.75 1.04
N VAL A 108 6.19 -3.44 0.26
CA VAL A 108 4.77 -3.70 0.60
C VAL A 108 4.48 -5.19 0.47
N LEU A 109 3.72 -5.75 1.41
CA LEU A 109 3.32 -7.15 1.38
C LEU A 109 2.18 -7.37 0.38
N GLU A 110 2.30 -8.38 -0.48
CA GLU A 110 1.31 -8.74 -1.50
C GLU A 110 1.05 -10.26 -1.53
N GLY A 111 -0.07 -10.69 -2.10
CA GLY A 111 -0.39 -12.09 -2.36
C GLY A 111 -0.30 -13.00 -1.15
N LYS A 112 0.33 -14.17 -1.34
CA LYS A 112 0.46 -15.20 -0.30
C LYS A 112 1.23 -14.73 0.92
N GLU A 113 2.19 -13.83 0.75
CA GLU A 113 2.98 -13.28 1.86
C GLU A 113 2.11 -12.39 2.74
N LEU A 114 1.28 -11.55 2.11
CA LEU A 114 0.31 -10.74 2.82
C LEU A 114 -0.67 -11.61 3.62
N ASP A 115 -1.24 -12.62 2.99
CA ASP A 115 -2.17 -13.56 3.63
C ASP A 115 -1.54 -14.26 4.85
N PHE A 116 -0.29 -14.70 4.72
CA PHE A 116 0.44 -15.37 5.77
C PHE A 116 0.61 -14.47 7.00
N TYR A 117 1.11 -13.24 6.81
CA TYR A 117 1.32 -12.32 7.93
C TYR A 117 0.00 -11.80 8.52
N MET A 118 -1.03 -11.61 7.70
CA MET A 118 -2.36 -11.23 8.18
C MET A 118 -2.95 -12.32 9.08
N LYS A 119 -2.79 -13.61 8.73
CA LYS A 119 -3.17 -14.74 9.59
C LYS A 119 -2.38 -14.75 10.91
N LYS A 120 -1.06 -14.55 10.86
CA LYS A 120 -0.21 -14.50 12.07
C LYS A 120 -0.58 -13.35 13.01
N ILE A 121 -0.87 -12.17 12.46
CA ILE A 121 -1.33 -11.02 13.23
C ILE A 121 -2.69 -11.30 13.88
N LYS A 122 -3.65 -11.89 13.14
CA LYS A 122 -4.97 -12.26 13.67
C LYS A 122 -4.87 -13.29 14.79
N GLN A 123 -4.00 -14.29 14.65
CA GLN A 123 -3.76 -15.31 15.67
C GLN A 123 -3.17 -14.73 16.96
N LYS A 124 -2.23 -13.79 16.86
CA LYS A 124 -1.63 -13.13 18.04
C LYS A 124 -2.55 -12.12 18.74
N LYS A 125 -3.62 -11.68 18.07
CA LYS A 125 -4.60 -10.73 18.64
C LYS A 125 -5.72 -11.44 19.40
N LYS A 126 -5.97 -12.71 19.09
CA LYS A 126 -6.82 -13.58 19.90
C LYS A 126 -6.06 -13.97 21.17
#